data_AF-A0AA45BUU2-F1
#
_entry.id   AF-A0AA45BUU2-F1
#
_cell.length_a   1.000
_cell.length_b   1.000
_cell.length_c   1.000
_cell.angle_alpha   90.00
_cell.angle_beta   90.00
_cell.angle_gamma   90.00
#
_symmetry.space_group_name_H-M   'P 1'
#
loop_
_entity.id
_entity.type
_entity.pdbx_description
1 polymer ?
#
loop_
_entity_poly.entity_id
_entity_poly.type
_entity_poly.pdbx_seq_one_letter_code
_entity_poly.pdbx_strand_id
1 'polypeptide(L)'
;MSTTSPEDLLTMEGTLHGIAYAVVARQLERQRVVLDTLQVGGQSVPLLGSPTFGSLQAAVDIGSKLAEQYIGELLKKQTRPRSTSPNHVQG
;
A
#
# COMPACT_ATOMS: atom_id res chain seq x y z
N MET A 1 -12.06 -24.94 16.22
CA MET A 1 -11.19 -24.62 15.07
C MET A 1 -11.93 -23.57 14.26
N SER A 2 -11.58 -22.29 14.44
CA SER A 2 -12.28 -21.20 13.75
C SER A 2 -11.85 -21.21 12.30
N THR A 3 -12.71 -21.72 11.44
CA THR A 3 -12.61 -21.54 10.00
C THR A 3 -12.78 -20.04 9.75
N THR A 4 -11.68 -19.31 9.58
CA THR A 4 -11.71 -17.98 8.97
C THR A 4 -12.30 -18.17 7.58
N SER A 5 -13.59 -17.90 7.46
CA SER A 5 -14.33 -17.99 6.20
C SER A 5 -13.66 -17.08 5.18
N PRO A 6 -13.48 -17.52 3.92
CA PRO A 6 -12.87 -16.70 2.86
C PRO A 6 -13.66 -15.43 2.55
N GLU A 7 -14.90 -15.32 3.03
CA GLU A 7 -15.78 -14.15 2.91
C GLU A 7 -15.29 -12.93 3.70
N ASP A 8 -14.39 -13.16 4.65
CA ASP A 8 -13.87 -12.16 5.58
C ASP A 8 -12.65 -11.41 5.04
N LEU A 9 -12.06 -11.91 3.95
CA LEU A 9 -10.82 -11.39 3.39
C LEU A 9 -11.08 -10.94 1.95
N LEU A 10 -10.80 -9.67 1.69
CA LEU A 10 -10.88 -9.10 0.35
C LEU A 10 -9.47 -8.70 -0.09
N THR A 11 -9.02 -9.33 -1.17
CA THR A 11 -7.77 -8.98 -1.82
C THR A 11 -8.07 -8.27 -3.13
N MET A 12 -7.38 -7.15 -3.34
CA MET A 12 -7.40 -6.40 -4.59
C MET A 12 -5.97 -6.27 -5.09
N GLU A 13 -5.76 -6.62 -6.33
CA GLU A 13 -4.48 -6.49 -7.00
C GLU A 13 -4.64 -5.56 -8.20
N GLY A 14 -3.65 -4.70 -8.43
CA GLY A 14 -3.66 -3.75 -9.52
C GLY A 14 -2.25 -3.45 -10.00
N THR A 15 -2.14 -2.75 -11.12
CA THR A 15 -0.87 -2.26 -11.62
C THR A 15 -1.03 -0.80 -11.98
N LEU A 16 -0.18 0.05 -11.40
CA LEU A 16 -0.20 1.48 -11.64
C LEU A 16 1.20 1.95 -12.07
N HIS A 17 1.28 2.65 -13.20
CA HIS A 17 2.56 3.10 -13.78
C HIS A 17 3.59 1.97 -13.97
N GLY A 18 3.14 0.73 -14.20
CA GLY A 18 4.01 -0.45 -14.31
C GLY A 18 4.47 -1.06 -12.98
N ILE A 19 4.01 -0.52 -11.85
CA ILE A 19 4.28 -1.06 -10.52
C ILE A 19 3.03 -1.81 -10.03
N ALA A 20 3.16 -3.12 -9.81
CA ALA A 20 2.10 -3.93 -9.25
C ALA A 20 1.85 -3.54 -7.78
N TYR A 21 0.60 -3.50 -7.36
CA TYR A 21 0.23 -3.29 -5.96
C TYR A 21 -0.86 -4.29 -5.56
N ALA A 22 -0.82 -4.70 -4.30
CA ALA A 22 -1.77 -5.62 -3.71
C ALA A 22 -2.26 -5.05 -2.38
N VAL A 23 -3.57 -5.14 -2.16
CA VAL A 23 -4.28 -4.58 -1.03
C VAL A 23 -5.09 -5.71 -0.41
N VAL A 24 -4.87 -5.98 0.87
CA VAL A 24 -5.58 -7.02 1.62
C VAL A 24 -6.34 -6.34 2.74
N ALA A 25 -7.66 -6.44 2.67
CA ALA A 25 -8.56 -6.07 3.76
C ALA A 25 -9.06 -7.34 4.46
N ARG A 26 -9.17 -7.28 5.78
CA ARG A 26 -9.69 -8.36 6.62
C ARG A 26 -10.80 -7.85 7.53
N GLN A 27 -11.88 -8.59 7.66
CA GLN A 27 -13.03 -8.26 8.50
C GLN A 27 -12.90 -8.94 9.88
N LEU A 28 -12.15 -8.35 10.81
CA LEU A 28 -12.00 -8.96 12.14
C LEU A 28 -13.33 -9.22 12.87
N GLU A 29 -14.33 -8.35 12.69
CA GLU A 29 -15.65 -8.48 13.31
C GLU A 29 -16.75 -8.01 12.34
N ARG A 30 -18.02 -8.33 12.62
CA ARG A 30 -19.18 -7.94 11.79
C ARG A 30 -19.23 -6.45 11.42
N GLN A 31 -18.60 -5.58 12.19
CA GLN A 31 -18.53 -4.13 11.95
C GLN A 31 -17.10 -3.59 11.95
N ARG A 32 -16.09 -4.46 11.98
CA ARG A 32 -14.69 -4.07 12.08
C ARG A 32 -13.92 -4.66 10.92
N VAL A 33 -13.72 -3.84 9.92
CA VAL A 33 -12.82 -4.16 8.81
C VAL A 33 -11.52 -3.42 9.02
N VAL A 34 -10.39 -4.07 8.75
CA VAL A 34 -9.08 -3.43 8.78
C VAL A 34 -8.37 -3.65 7.46
N LEU A 35 -7.52 -2.69 7.11
CA LEU A 35 -6.51 -2.91 6.09
C LEU A 35 -5.37 -3.71 6.73
N ASP A 36 -5.24 -4.97 6.35
CA ASP A 36 -4.28 -5.91 6.92
C ASP A 36 -2.90 -5.73 6.28
N THR A 37 -2.86 -5.71 4.95
CA THR A 37 -1.61 -5.62 4.18
C THR A 37 -1.77 -4.70 2.98
N LEU A 38 -0.80 -3.83 2.76
CA LEU A 38 -0.63 -3.07 1.52
C LEU A 38 0.77 -3.36 0.97
N GLN A 39 0.86 -3.91 -0.23
CA GLN A 39 2.10 -4.16 -0.95
C GLN A 39 2.15 -3.33 -2.23
N VAL A 40 3.30 -2.73 -2.52
CA VAL A 40 3.56 -1.94 -3.73
C VAL A 40 4.93 -2.32 -4.27
N GLY A 41 4.99 -2.79 -5.51
CA GLY A 41 6.23 -3.23 -6.16
C GLY A 41 6.94 -4.36 -5.42
N GLY A 42 6.20 -5.20 -4.70
CA GLY A 42 6.75 -6.23 -3.81
C GLY A 42 7.26 -5.71 -2.45
N GLN A 43 7.04 -4.43 -2.14
CA GLN A 43 7.38 -3.83 -0.84
C GLN A 43 6.12 -3.64 0.01
N SER A 44 6.13 -4.15 1.25
CA SER A 44 5.06 -3.88 2.21
C SER A 44 5.11 -2.42 2.67
N VAL A 45 4.03 -1.69 2.43
CA VAL A 45 3.85 -0.31 2.86
C VAL A 45 3.39 -0.32 4.32
N PRO A 46 4.12 0.32 5.24
CA PRO A 46 3.71 0.40 6.64
C PRO A 46 2.44 1.24 6.77
N LEU A 47 1.38 0.62 7.25
CA LEU A 47 0.11 1.29 7.56
C LEU A 47 0.23 1.89 8.97
N LEU A 48 0.27 3.22 9.05
CA LEU A 48 0.37 3.92 10.33
C LEU A 48 -0.97 3.85 11.07
N GLY A 49 -1.07 2.89 11.98
CA GLY A 49 -2.28 2.59 12.75
C GLY A 49 -3.24 1.76 11.92
N SER A 50 -3.67 0.62 12.46
CA SER A 50 -4.63 -0.28 11.82
C SER A 50 -5.95 0.48 11.58
N PRO A 51 -6.17 1.03 10.37
CA PRO A 51 -7.33 1.86 10.14
C PRO A 51 -8.54 0.93 10.10
N THR A 52 -9.59 1.30 10.83
CA THR A 52 -10.84 0.53 10.84
C THR A 52 -11.81 1.14 9.83
N PHE A 53 -12.49 0.27 9.09
CA PHE A 53 -13.43 0.61 8.04
C PHE A 53 -14.76 -0.07 8.31
N GLY A 54 -15.84 0.54 7.81
CA GLY A 54 -17.19 -0.02 7.90
C GLY A 54 -17.44 -1.18 6.92
N SER A 55 -16.57 -1.39 5.93
CA SER A 55 -16.74 -2.43 4.90
C SER A 55 -15.40 -2.80 4.24
N LEU A 56 -15.28 -4.04 3.76
CA LEU A 56 -14.13 -4.55 2.99
C LEU A 56 -13.83 -3.67 1.77
N GLN A 57 -14.88 -3.27 1.05
CA GLN A 57 -14.76 -2.40 -0.11
C GLN A 57 -14.14 -1.04 0.24
N ALA A 58 -14.52 -0.44 1.37
CA ALA A 58 -13.99 0.84 1.80
C ALA A 58 -12.51 0.72 2.22
N ALA A 59 -12.13 -0.38 2.89
CA ALA A 59 -10.74 -0.64 3.22
C ALA A 59 -9.88 -0.79 1.97
N VAL A 60 -10.36 -1.54 0.97
CA VAL A 60 -9.65 -1.74 -0.30
C VAL A 60 -9.56 -0.45 -1.13
N ASP A 61 -10.62 0.37 -1.17
CA ASP A 61 -10.61 1.66 -1.85
C ASP A 61 -9.55 2.60 -1.26
N ILE A 62 -9.50 2.69 0.07
CA ILE A 62 -8.49 3.49 0.78
C ILE A 62 -7.09 2.90 0.61
N GLY A 63 -6.94 1.58 0.68
CA GLY A 63 -5.67 0.91 0.43
C GLY A 63 -5.15 1.12 -1.00
N SER A 64 -6.04 1.16 -1.99
CA SER A 64 -5.68 1.47 -3.38
C SER A 64 -5.21 2.91 -3.52
N LYS A 65 -5.93 3.88 -2.93
CA LYS A 65 -5.51 5.29 -2.91
C LYS A 65 -4.16 5.48 -2.21
N LEU A 66 -3.89 4.72 -1.14
CA LEU A 66 -2.59 4.71 -0.47
C LEU A 66 -1.50 4.13 -1.38
N ALA A 67 -1.80 3.06 -2.13
CA ALA A 67 -0.89 2.50 -3.13
C ALA A 67 -0.55 3.56 -4.19
N GLU A 68 -1.55 4.24 -4.75
CA GLU A 68 -1.38 5.29 -5.74
C GLU A 68 -0.50 6.43 -5.22
N GLN A 69 -0.75 6.91 -4.00
CA GLN A 69 0.07 7.94 -3.38
C GLN A 69 1.50 7.46 -3.13
N TYR A 70 1.69 6.23 -2.66
CA TYR A 70 3.03 5.66 -2.42
C TYR A 70 3.81 5.51 -3.73
N ILE A 71 3.15 5.02 -4.80
CA ILE A 71 3.74 4.92 -6.14
C ILE A 71 4.10 6.31 -6.66
N GLY A 72 3.21 7.29 -6.53
CA GLY A 72 3.49 8.67 -6.91
C GLY A 72 4.70 9.26 -6.18
N GLU A 73 4.84 8.99 -4.88
CA GLU A 73 6.00 9.41 -4.09
C GLU A 73 7.28 8.65 -4.45
N LEU A 74 7.21 7.36 -4.75
CA LEU A 74 8.33 6.57 -5.27
C LEU A 74 8.84 7.15 -6.59
N LEU A 75 7.93 7.41 -7.53
CA LEU A 75 8.27 8.01 -8.81
C LEU A 75 8.89 9.40 -8.61
N LYS A 76 8.31 10.26 -7.75
CA LYS A 76 8.89 11.57 -7.41
C LYS A 76 10.29 11.47 -6.82
N LYS A 77 10.53 10.50 -5.93
CA LYS A 77 11.86 10.26 -5.33
C LYS A 77 12.87 9.78 -6.37
N GLN A 78 12.45 8.97 -7.34
CA GLN A 78 13.30 8.52 -8.44
C GLN A 78 13.55 9.63 -9.47
N THR A 79 12.57 10.51 -9.71
CA THR A 79 12.69 11.65 -10.63
C THR A 79 13.37 12.86 -10.01
N ARG A 80 13.60 12.90 -8.69
CA ARG A 80 14.60 13.82 -8.15
C ARG A 80 15.93 13.36 -8.71
N PRO A 81 16.61 14.16 -9.54
CA PRO A 81 18.00 13.86 -9.88
C PRO A 81 18.70 13.70 -8.53
N ARG A 82 19.37 12.56 -8.31
CA ARG A 82 20.54 12.59 -7.45
C ARG A 82 21.42 13.67 -8.06
N SER A 83 21.37 14.87 -7.50
CA SER A 83 22.46 15.83 -7.60
C SER A 83 23.64 15.16 -6.92
N THR A 84 24.28 14.24 -7.63
CA THR A 84 25.60 13.74 -7.32
C THR A 84 26.49 14.97 -7.23
N SER A 85 27.08 15.16 -6.04
CA SER A 85 27.99 16.24 -5.69
C SER A 85 28.93 16.62 -6.83
N PRO A 86 29.21 17.92 -7.07
CA PRO A 86 30.47 18.26 -7.68
C PRO A 86 31.55 17.98 -6.61
N ASN A 87 32.28 16.89 -6.81
CA ASN A 87 33.54 16.65 -6.12
C ASN A 87 34.51 17.75 -6.59
N HIS A 88 34.53 18.89 -5.90
CA HIS A 88 35.55 19.92 -6.12
C HIS A 88 36.86 19.41 -5.52
N VAL A 89 37.60 18.66 -6.33
CA VAL A 89 39.02 18.41 -6.10
C VAL A 89 39.77 19.67 -6.48
N GLN A 90 40.33 20.31 -5.44
CA GLN A 90 41.20 21.47 -5.48
C GLN A 90 42.52 21.08 -6.16
N GLY A 91 42.92 21.84 -7.18
CA GLY A 91 44.22 21.76 -7.85
C GLY A 91 44.87 23.14 -7.85
#